data_AF-A0A7K5M9D9-F1
#
_entry.id   AF-A0A7K5M9D9-F1
#
_cell.length_a   1.000
_cell.length_b   1.000
_cell.length_c   1.000
_cell.angle_alpha   90.00
_cell.angle_beta   90.00
_cell.angle_gamma   90.00
#
_symmetry.space_group_name_H-M   'P 1'
#
loop_
_entity.id
_entity.type
_entity.pdbx_description
1 polymer ?
#
loop_
_entity_poly.entity_id
_entity_poly.type
_entity_poly.pdbx_seq_one_letter_code
_entity_poly.pdbx_strand_id
1 'polypeptide(L)'
;GEENLILLDGRHEFPFSFQLPQEPLVTSFTGKYGSIQYYVKAVLERPAVPDQSVQTELQIISHIDVSSPALLTPVLRSQEKMVGCWFFTSGPVSLSAKIERKGYCNGEAIPIYAEIENCSSRLIVPKAAIFQTQTYLASGKTKTFRQMVANVRGNHIASGSTDTWNGKTLKIPPVSPSILDCCIIRVEYSLAVYIHIPGAKKLMIEMPVVIGTIPCIGFSSRNSSITSQFSMDMSWLALTMPEQPEAPPNYADVVSEEEFSRHVPAYPPPIDCEEQLCCPVFAYIQEFRFQPPPLYSEIDPHPTDVEEVQPVSFML
;
A
#
# COMPACT_ATOMS: atom_id res chain seq x y z
N GLY A 1 44.95 -19.53 -24.46
CA GLY A 1 46.35 -19.26 -24.16
C GLY A 1 46.38 -18.84 -22.72
N GLU A 2 46.83 -19.72 -21.83
CA GLU A 2 46.94 -19.41 -20.41
C GLU A 2 48.27 -18.71 -20.20
N GLU A 3 48.23 -17.38 -20.18
CA GLU A 3 49.34 -16.59 -19.68
C GLU A 3 49.35 -16.75 -18.15
N ASN A 4 50.44 -17.30 -17.60
CA ASN A 4 50.62 -17.40 -16.16
C ASN A 4 50.67 -15.99 -15.56
N LEU A 5 49.57 -15.55 -14.97
CA LEU A 5 49.46 -14.28 -14.25
C LEU A 5 50.37 -14.31 -13.01
N ILE A 6 51.49 -13.58 -13.07
CA ILE A 6 52.38 -13.38 -11.92
C ILE A 6 51.93 -12.13 -11.18
N LEU A 7 51.45 -12.31 -9.94
CA LEU A 7 51.04 -11.21 -9.07
C LEU A 7 52.17 -10.86 -8.10
N LEU A 8 52.65 -9.61 -8.17
CA LEU A 8 53.63 -9.06 -7.23
C LEU A 8 52.97 -8.71 -5.88
N ASP A 9 53.75 -8.29 -4.90
CA ASP A 9 53.19 -7.73 -3.67
C ASP A 9 52.40 -6.44 -3.96
N GLY A 10 51.26 -6.28 -3.28
CA GLY A 10 50.39 -5.13 -3.46
C GLY A 10 48.92 -5.49 -3.65
N ARG A 11 48.12 -4.48 -3.99
CA ARG A 11 46.68 -4.60 -4.24
C ARG A 11 46.44 -4.84 -5.72
N HIS A 12 45.79 -5.95 -6.04
CA HIS A 12 45.38 -6.31 -7.40
C HIS A 12 43.85 -6.25 -7.50
N GLU A 13 43.35 -5.64 -8.56
CA GLU A 13 41.92 -5.51 -8.82
C GLU A 13 41.58 -6.17 -10.15
N PHE A 14 40.60 -7.08 -10.10
CA PHE A 14 40.12 -7.80 -11.26
C PHE A 14 38.67 -7.40 -11.51
N PRO A 15 38.41 -6.37 -12.34
CA PRO A 15 37.06 -5.96 -12.64
C PRO A 15 36.35 -7.07 -13.41
N PHE A 16 35.11 -7.36 -13.02
CA PHE A 16 34.23 -8.26 -13.74
C PHE A 16 32.86 -7.62 -13.90
N SER A 17 32.20 -7.97 -14.99
CA SER A 17 30.82 -7.59 -15.25
C SER A 17 30.14 -8.76 -15.94
N PHE A 18 28.93 -9.08 -15.51
CA PHE A 18 28.06 -10.01 -16.21
C PHE A 18 26.65 -9.45 -16.20
N GLN A 19 25.87 -9.81 -17.19
CA GLN A 19 24.45 -9.52 -17.23
C GLN A 19 23.70 -10.71 -16.65
N LEU A 20 22.69 -10.42 -15.83
CA LEU A 20 21.76 -11.46 -15.41
C LEU A 20 20.98 -11.98 -16.64
N PRO A 21 20.55 -13.25 -16.64
CA PRO A 21 19.72 -13.77 -17.71
C PRO A 21 18.51 -12.88 -17.98
N GLN A 22 18.12 -12.75 -19.25
CA GLN A 22 16.91 -12.02 -19.65
C GLN A 22 15.62 -12.74 -19.23
N GLU A 23 15.72 -14.05 -18.97
CA GLU A 23 14.62 -14.83 -18.43
C GLU A 23 14.28 -14.35 -17.00
N PRO A 24 12.99 -14.35 -16.63
CA PRO A 24 12.58 -13.90 -15.31
C PRO A 24 13.19 -14.78 -14.22
N LEU A 25 14.10 -14.19 -13.45
CA LEU A 25 14.67 -14.83 -12.27
C LEU A 25 13.63 -14.88 -11.14
N VAL A 26 13.71 -15.95 -10.36
CA VAL A 26 12.84 -16.14 -9.20
C VAL A 26 13.36 -15.26 -8.06
N THR A 27 12.44 -14.68 -7.28
CA THR A 27 12.79 -13.91 -6.09
C THR A 27 13.61 -14.77 -5.12
N SER A 28 14.71 -14.22 -4.62
CA SER A 28 15.46 -14.76 -3.50
C SER A 28 14.53 -14.95 -2.29
N PHE A 29 14.58 -16.13 -1.68
CA PHE A 29 13.64 -16.51 -0.64
C PHE A 29 14.28 -17.49 0.32
N THR A 30 14.00 -17.35 1.62
CA THR A 30 14.37 -18.36 2.62
C THR A 30 13.12 -18.67 3.42
N GLY A 31 12.66 -19.91 3.34
CA GLY A 31 11.50 -20.38 4.09
C GLY A 31 11.85 -21.55 5.01
N LYS A 32 10.83 -22.28 5.46
CA LYS A 32 11.00 -23.31 6.49
C LYS A 32 11.85 -24.51 6.05
N TYR A 33 11.71 -24.94 4.80
CA TYR A 33 12.32 -26.19 4.31
C TYR A 33 13.31 -26.00 3.15
N GLY A 34 13.61 -24.75 2.78
CA GLY A 34 14.51 -24.47 1.67
C GLY A 34 14.59 -22.98 1.34
N SER A 35 15.57 -22.65 0.50
CA SER A 35 15.86 -21.29 0.05
C SER A 35 16.15 -21.25 -1.46
N ILE A 36 16.00 -20.05 -2.02
CA ILE A 36 16.43 -19.64 -3.36
C ILE A 36 17.47 -18.54 -3.12
N GLN A 37 18.72 -18.82 -3.47
CA GLN A 37 19.85 -17.93 -3.24
C GLN A 37 20.67 -17.79 -4.51
N TYR A 38 21.15 -16.58 -4.77
CA TYR A 38 22.06 -16.26 -5.86
C TYR A 38 23.35 -15.74 -5.24
N TYR A 39 24.50 -16.15 -5.76
CA TYR A 39 25.80 -15.68 -5.29
C TYR A 39 26.79 -15.59 -6.43
N VAL A 40 27.77 -14.69 -6.28
CA VAL A 40 28.96 -14.63 -7.10
C VAL A 40 30.11 -15.26 -6.31
N LYS A 41 30.82 -16.21 -6.91
CA LYS A 41 31.99 -16.86 -6.31
C LYS A 41 33.25 -16.48 -7.09
N ALA A 42 34.20 -15.82 -6.42
CA ALA A 42 35.54 -15.62 -6.95
C ALA A 42 36.44 -16.76 -6.45
N VAL A 43 37.24 -17.34 -7.34
CA VAL A 43 38.17 -18.43 -7.04
C VAL A 43 39.57 -18.01 -7.48
N LEU A 44 40.51 -18.07 -6.55
CA LEU A 44 41.94 -17.86 -6.77
C LEU A 44 42.62 -19.23 -6.78
N GLU A 45 42.92 -19.70 -7.99
CA GLU A 45 43.65 -20.94 -8.23
C GLU A 45 45.15 -20.65 -8.18
N ARG A 46 45.92 -21.49 -7.47
CA ARG A 46 47.36 -21.31 -7.31
C ARG A 46 48.11 -22.62 -7.55
N PRO A 47 49.24 -22.61 -8.26
CA PRO A 47 50.04 -23.81 -8.44
C PRO A 47 50.47 -24.43 -7.10
N ALA A 48 50.28 -25.75 -6.96
CA ALA A 48 50.68 -26.54 -5.80
C ALA A 48 50.08 -26.11 -4.44
N VAL A 49 49.02 -25.29 -4.42
CA VAL A 49 48.33 -24.84 -3.21
C VAL A 49 46.82 -24.93 -3.41
N PRO A 50 46.01 -25.26 -2.39
CA PRO A 50 44.56 -25.26 -2.51
C PRO A 50 43.99 -23.88 -2.92
N ASP A 51 42.95 -23.95 -3.73
CA ASP A 51 42.21 -22.78 -4.20
C ASP A 51 41.60 -22.01 -3.03
N GLN A 52 41.66 -20.69 -3.13
CA GLN A 52 40.94 -19.81 -2.21
C GLN A 52 39.69 -19.32 -2.89
N SER A 53 38.57 -19.26 -2.16
CA SER A 53 37.35 -18.71 -2.73
C SER A 53 36.62 -17.81 -1.75
N VAL A 54 36.00 -16.77 -2.29
CA VAL A 54 35.12 -15.85 -1.58
C VAL A 54 33.79 -15.78 -2.32
N GLN A 55 32.70 -15.66 -1.58
CA GLN A 55 31.35 -15.59 -2.13
C GLN A 55 30.65 -14.32 -1.65
N THR A 56 29.80 -13.76 -2.50
CA THR A 56 28.93 -12.62 -2.17
C THR A 56 27.53 -12.91 -2.67
N GLU A 57 26.54 -12.80 -1.78
CA GLU A 57 25.14 -13.04 -2.10
C GLU A 57 24.54 -11.89 -2.93
N LEU A 58 23.66 -12.25 -3.86
CA LEU A 58 22.87 -11.34 -4.68
C LEU A 58 21.40 -11.46 -4.27
N GLN A 59 20.77 -10.32 -3.97
CA GLN A 59 19.34 -10.26 -3.69
C GLN A 59 18.59 -10.02 -4.99
N ILE A 60 17.86 -11.03 -5.45
CA ILE A 60 17.03 -10.98 -6.65
C ILE A 60 15.57 -10.83 -6.23
N ILE A 61 14.85 -9.89 -6.84
CA ILE A 61 13.42 -9.69 -6.62
C ILE A 61 12.72 -9.76 -7.98
N SER A 62 11.83 -10.74 -8.14
CA SER A 62 10.98 -10.82 -9.33
C SER A 62 9.92 -9.72 -9.29
N HIS A 63 9.72 -9.07 -10.43
CA HIS A 63 8.75 -7.99 -10.56
C HIS A 63 7.36 -8.56 -10.85
N ILE A 64 6.43 -8.30 -9.93
CA ILE A 64 5.03 -8.69 -10.05
C ILE A 64 4.21 -7.40 -10.03
N ASP A 65 3.63 -7.08 -11.19
CA ASP A 65 2.74 -5.95 -11.37
C ASP A 65 1.31 -6.30 -10.95
N VAL A 66 0.86 -5.72 -9.84
CA VAL A 66 -0.48 -5.96 -9.31
C VAL A 66 -1.58 -5.26 -10.11
N SER A 67 -1.21 -4.39 -11.07
CA SER A 67 -2.14 -3.76 -12.01
C SER A 67 -2.54 -4.67 -13.18
N SER A 68 -1.94 -5.86 -13.29
CA SER A 68 -2.33 -6.85 -14.30
C SER A 68 -3.83 -7.17 -14.24
N PRO A 69 -4.56 -7.20 -15.38
CA PRO A 69 -6.00 -7.42 -15.41
C PRO A 69 -6.47 -8.66 -14.65
N ALA A 70 -5.68 -9.74 -14.66
CA ALA A 70 -6.00 -10.97 -13.93
C ALA A 70 -6.06 -10.75 -12.41
N LEU A 71 -5.23 -9.83 -11.89
CA LEU A 71 -5.12 -9.50 -10.48
C LEU A 71 -6.10 -8.42 -10.03
N LEU A 72 -6.69 -7.67 -10.96
CA LEU A 72 -7.73 -6.67 -10.68
C LEU A 72 -9.14 -7.28 -10.55
N THR A 73 -9.29 -8.57 -10.82
CA THR A 73 -10.60 -9.23 -10.73
C THR A 73 -11.09 -9.38 -9.28
N PRO A 74 -12.33 -9.00 -8.97
CA PRO A 74 -12.89 -9.21 -7.63
C PRO A 74 -13.06 -10.70 -7.35
N VAL A 75 -12.93 -11.06 -6.08
CA VAL A 75 -13.17 -12.42 -5.60
C VAL A 75 -14.31 -12.39 -4.61
N LEU A 76 -15.34 -13.19 -4.87
CA LEU A 76 -16.47 -13.42 -3.98
C LEU A 76 -16.55 -14.92 -3.66
N ARG A 77 -16.69 -15.24 -2.38
CA ARG A 77 -16.92 -16.61 -1.89
C ARG A 77 -18.03 -16.58 -0.83
N SER A 78 -18.89 -17.58 -0.86
CA SER A 78 -19.92 -17.76 0.16
C SER A 78 -19.96 -19.22 0.62
N GLN A 79 -20.21 -19.42 1.90
CA GLN A 79 -20.37 -20.73 2.51
C GLN A 79 -21.33 -20.65 3.70
N GLU A 80 -22.13 -21.70 3.87
CA GLU A 80 -23.05 -21.86 4.99
C GLU A 80 -22.76 -23.19 5.71
N LYS A 81 -23.07 -23.22 7.00
CA LYS A 81 -22.92 -24.44 7.80
C LYS A 81 -23.94 -24.54 8.92
N MET A 82 -24.59 -25.70 9.00
CA MET A 82 -25.43 -26.08 10.14
C MET A 82 -24.61 -26.26 11.43
N VAL A 83 -25.08 -25.64 12.52
CA VAL A 83 -24.49 -25.76 13.85
C VAL A 83 -25.43 -26.56 14.73
N GLY A 84 -25.04 -27.76 15.15
CA GLY A 84 -25.89 -28.62 15.98
C GLY A 84 -25.16 -29.85 16.51
N CYS A 85 -25.77 -30.55 17.46
CA CYS A 85 -25.36 -31.89 17.90
C CYS A 85 -26.55 -32.85 17.75
N TRP A 86 -26.33 -34.16 17.87
CA TRP A 86 -27.31 -35.23 17.63
C TRP A 86 -28.70 -35.02 18.26
N PHE A 87 -28.81 -34.27 19.36
CA PHE A 87 -30.07 -34.05 20.09
C PHE A 87 -30.61 -32.61 20.05
N PHE A 88 -29.83 -31.65 19.52
CA PHE A 88 -30.20 -30.23 19.50
C PHE A 88 -29.97 -29.65 18.11
N THR A 89 -31.07 -29.28 17.45
CA THR A 89 -31.03 -28.49 16.22
C THR A 89 -30.71 -27.04 16.61
N SER A 90 -29.60 -26.51 16.11
CA SER A 90 -29.35 -25.07 16.11
C SER A 90 -29.26 -24.66 14.63
N GLY A 91 -29.65 -23.42 14.33
CA GLY A 91 -29.69 -22.94 12.95
C GLY A 91 -28.30 -22.79 12.33
N PRO A 92 -28.25 -22.46 11.03
CA PRO A 92 -27.00 -22.32 10.30
C PRO A 92 -26.21 -21.06 10.70
N VAL A 93 -24.94 -21.06 10.34
CA VAL A 93 -24.12 -19.86 10.26
C VAL A 93 -23.72 -19.69 8.80
N SER A 94 -23.96 -18.51 8.26
CA SER A 94 -23.66 -18.16 6.86
C SER A 94 -22.57 -17.10 6.80
N LEU A 95 -21.68 -17.23 5.82
CA LEU A 95 -20.56 -16.33 5.60
C LEU A 95 -20.38 -16.09 4.10
N SER A 96 -20.59 -14.85 3.68
CA SER A 96 -20.21 -14.35 2.34
C SER A 96 -19.08 -13.34 2.52
N ALA A 97 -18.01 -13.44 1.73
CA ALA A 97 -16.96 -12.41 1.70
C ALA A 97 -16.47 -12.12 0.30
N LYS A 98 -16.11 -10.85 0.10
CA LYS A 98 -15.65 -10.24 -1.14
C LYS A 98 -14.43 -9.38 -0.91
N ILE A 99 -13.49 -9.46 -1.85
CA ILE A 99 -12.42 -8.48 -2.07
C ILE A 99 -12.51 -7.95 -3.49
N GLU A 100 -12.12 -6.69 -3.69
CA GLU A 100 -12.25 -6.01 -4.99
C GLU A 100 -11.20 -6.44 -6.00
N ARG A 101 -10.03 -6.87 -5.52
CA ARG A 101 -8.92 -7.37 -6.34
C ARG A 101 -8.14 -8.47 -5.62
N LYS A 102 -7.30 -9.18 -6.38
CA LYS A 102 -6.38 -10.24 -5.89
C LYS A 102 -4.97 -9.74 -5.62
N GLY A 103 -4.49 -8.74 -6.36
CA GLY A 103 -3.13 -8.22 -6.26
C GLY A 103 -3.00 -7.08 -5.25
N TYR A 104 -2.01 -7.17 -4.36
CA TYR A 104 -1.67 -6.13 -3.38
C TYR A 104 -0.16 -6.06 -3.16
N CYS A 105 0.34 -4.91 -2.71
CA CYS A 105 1.73 -4.75 -2.31
C CYS A 105 1.91 -4.77 -0.79
N ASN A 106 3.16 -4.97 -0.35
CA ASN A 106 3.54 -4.85 1.05
C ASN A 106 3.14 -3.48 1.62
N GLY A 107 2.59 -3.46 2.83
CA GLY A 107 2.15 -2.23 3.50
C GLY A 107 0.73 -1.78 3.14
N GLU A 108 0.15 -2.26 2.03
CA GLU A 108 -1.25 -1.97 1.68
C GLU A 108 -2.24 -2.60 2.67
N ALA A 109 -3.45 -2.05 2.72
CA ALA A 109 -4.56 -2.59 3.46
C ALA A 109 -5.58 -3.21 2.52
N ILE A 110 -5.95 -4.48 2.76
CA ILE A 110 -6.99 -5.17 1.99
C ILE A 110 -8.36 -4.76 2.56
N PRO A 111 -9.24 -4.11 1.78
CA PRO A 111 -10.62 -3.86 2.19
C PRO A 111 -11.44 -5.15 2.06
N ILE A 112 -11.99 -5.62 3.18
CA ILE A 112 -12.78 -6.85 3.23
C ILE A 112 -14.26 -6.48 3.36
N TYR A 113 -15.06 -6.96 2.41
CA TYR A 113 -16.51 -6.87 2.48
C TYR A 113 -17.06 -8.23 2.87
N ALA A 114 -17.85 -8.33 3.93
CA ALA A 114 -18.38 -9.61 4.38
C ALA A 114 -19.78 -9.46 4.97
N GLU A 115 -20.61 -10.47 4.75
CA GLU A 115 -21.93 -10.62 5.36
C GLU A 115 -21.92 -11.91 6.17
N ILE A 116 -22.21 -11.77 7.46
CA ILE A 116 -22.19 -12.88 8.41
C ILE A 116 -23.55 -12.96 9.07
N GLU A 117 -24.23 -14.09 8.91
CA GLU A 117 -25.53 -14.35 9.53
C GLU A 117 -25.41 -15.49 10.53
N ASN A 118 -25.87 -15.26 11.76
CA ASN A 118 -25.84 -16.24 12.83
C ASN A 118 -27.25 -16.71 13.20
N CYS A 119 -27.77 -17.70 12.50
CA CYS A 119 -29.01 -18.38 12.88
C CYS A 119 -28.79 -19.46 13.94
N SER A 120 -27.55 -19.62 14.44
CA SER A 120 -27.23 -20.59 15.49
C SER A 120 -27.52 -20.05 16.89
N SER A 121 -27.64 -20.93 17.88
CA SER A 121 -27.84 -20.54 19.29
C SER A 121 -26.56 -20.05 19.99
N ARG A 122 -25.44 -19.92 19.27
CA ARG A 122 -24.10 -19.69 19.85
C ARG A 122 -23.65 -18.24 19.63
N LEU A 123 -22.88 -17.72 20.58
CA LEU A 123 -22.15 -16.46 20.39
C LEU A 123 -20.92 -16.72 19.51
N ILE A 124 -20.94 -16.23 18.27
CA ILE A 124 -19.87 -16.47 17.30
C ILE A 124 -18.90 -15.28 17.20
N VAL A 125 -17.69 -15.52 16.68
CA VAL A 125 -16.68 -14.48 16.46
C VAL A 125 -16.09 -14.59 15.05
N PRO A 126 -16.40 -13.66 14.13
CA PRO A 126 -15.76 -13.57 12.83
C PRO A 126 -14.33 -13.02 12.96
N LYS A 127 -13.43 -13.54 12.13
CA LYS A 127 -12.02 -13.17 12.03
C LYS A 127 -11.59 -13.20 10.57
N ALA A 128 -10.62 -12.37 10.22
CA ALA A 128 -9.92 -12.47 8.95
C ALA A 128 -8.43 -12.69 9.20
N ALA A 129 -7.76 -13.41 8.33
CA ALA A 129 -6.33 -13.61 8.40
C ALA A 129 -5.72 -13.80 7.02
N ILE A 130 -4.52 -13.25 6.82
CA ILE A 130 -3.68 -13.58 5.67
C ILE A 130 -2.83 -14.78 6.06
N PHE A 131 -2.85 -15.80 5.23
CA PHE A 131 -1.98 -16.96 5.36
C PHE A 131 -0.97 -16.97 4.22
N GLN A 132 0.28 -17.27 4.56
CA GLN A 132 1.31 -17.62 3.59
C GLN A 132 1.44 -19.15 3.57
N THR A 133 1.38 -19.72 2.38
CA THR A 133 1.62 -21.15 2.13
C THR A 133 2.88 -21.29 1.30
N GLN A 134 3.88 -21.96 1.88
CA GLN A 134 5.13 -22.31 1.25
C GLN A 134 5.06 -23.78 0.80
N THR A 135 5.18 -24.02 -0.49
CA THR A 135 5.12 -25.36 -1.09
C THR A 135 6.49 -25.72 -1.65
N TYR A 136 7.04 -26.85 -1.20
CA TYR A 136 8.35 -27.35 -1.59
C TYR A 136 8.20 -28.65 -2.36
N LEU A 137 8.70 -28.69 -3.58
CA LEU A 137 8.67 -29.84 -4.48
C LEU A 137 10.10 -30.35 -4.69
N ALA A 138 10.39 -31.55 -4.19
CA ALA A 138 11.70 -32.17 -4.36
C ALA A 138 11.55 -33.69 -4.51
N SER A 139 12.23 -34.26 -5.50
CA SER A 139 12.26 -35.72 -5.75
C SER A 139 10.86 -36.36 -5.80
N GLY A 140 9.90 -35.68 -6.45
CA GLY A 140 8.50 -36.15 -6.56
C GLY A 140 7.68 -36.07 -5.27
N LYS A 141 8.23 -35.51 -4.18
CA LYS A 141 7.53 -35.29 -2.92
C LYS A 141 7.19 -33.81 -2.75
N THR A 142 6.02 -33.56 -2.18
CA THR A 142 5.56 -32.20 -1.85
C THR A 142 5.48 -32.03 -0.34
N LYS A 143 6.12 -31.00 0.19
CA LYS A 143 5.97 -30.56 1.58
C LYS A 143 5.39 -29.15 1.60
N THR A 144 4.38 -28.94 2.43
CA THR A 144 3.77 -27.62 2.62
C THR A 144 4.03 -27.11 4.03
N PHE A 145 4.30 -25.82 4.14
CA PHE A 145 4.31 -25.09 5.40
C PHE A 145 3.36 -23.91 5.28
N ARG A 146 2.48 -23.76 6.27
CA ARG A 146 1.50 -22.69 6.28
C ARG A 146 1.64 -21.88 7.56
N GLN A 147 1.69 -20.57 7.42
CA GLN A 147 1.76 -19.64 8.55
C GLN A 147 0.79 -18.48 8.40
N MET A 148 0.30 -17.97 9.53
CA MET A 148 -0.53 -16.77 9.59
C MET A 148 0.38 -15.55 9.66
N VAL A 149 0.26 -14.63 8.72
CA VAL A 149 1.12 -13.43 8.65
C VAL A 149 0.44 -12.20 9.25
N ALA A 150 -0.88 -12.10 9.14
CA ALA A 150 -1.67 -11.01 9.70
C ALA A 150 -3.06 -11.51 10.05
N ASN A 151 -3.71 -10.87 11.03
CA ASN A 151 -5.10 -11.14 11.35
C ASN A 151 -5.82 -9.92 11.89
N VAL A 152 -7.14 -9.94 11.77
CA VAL A 152 -8.05 -8.98 12.40
C VAL A 152 -9.26 -9.72 12.96
N ARG A 153 -9.78 -9.21 14.08
CA ARG A 153 -10.95 -9.77 14.77
C ARG A 153 -12.15 -8.83 14.59
N GLY A 154 -13.33 -9.40 14.35
CA GLY A 154 -14.61 -8.70 14.38
C GLY A 154 -15.27 -8.75 15.76
N ASN A 155 -16.43 -8.11 15.87
CA ASN A 155 -17.22 -8.11 17.10
C ASN A 155 -17.91 -9.47 17.29
N HIS A 156 -18.33 -9.76 18.52
CA HIS A 156 -19.15 -10.94 18.77
C HIS A 156 -20.52 -10.77 18.10
N ILE A 157 -21.07 -11.85 17.55
CA ILE A 157 -22.40 -11.85 16.93
C ILE A 157 -23.29 -12.78 17.75
N ALA A 158 -24.36 -12.22 18.32
CA ALA A 158 -25.34 -12.95 19.10
C ALA A 158 -26.17 -13.90 18.22
N SER A 159 -26.90 -14.81 18.86
CA SER A 159 -27.86 -15.69 18.20
C SER A 159 -28.93 -14.87 17.49
N GLY A 160 -29.30 -15.28 16.27
CA GLY A 160 -30.30 -14.62 15.43
C GLY A 160 -29.89 -13.25 14.89
N SER A 161 -28.60 -12.89 14.99
CA SER A 161 -28.08 -11.58 14.56
C SER A 161 -27.18 -11.69 13.33
N THR A 162 -26.99 -10.57 12.65
CA THR A 162 -26.14 -10.43 11.46
C THR A 162 -25.07 -9.36 11.71
N ASP A 163 -23.88 -9.54 11.13
CA ASP A 163 -22.82 -8.53 11.07
C ASP A 163 -22.41 -8.31 9.61
N THR A 164 -22.07 -7.07 9.28
CA THR A 164 -21.65 -6.68 7.94
C THR A 164 -20.34 -5.91 8.04
N TRP A 165 -19.32 -6.42 7.37
CA TRP A 165 -18.08 -5.69 7.17
C TRP A 165 -18.18 -4.92 5.87
N ASN A 166 -18.14 -3.60 5.96
CA ASN A 166 -18.15 -2.71 4.81
C ASN A 166 -16.75 -2.09 4.63
N GLY A 167 -15.83 -2.83 4.03
CA GLY A 167 -14.45 -2.39 3.84
C GLY A 167 -13.58 -2.51 5.11
N LYS A 168 -13.81 -3.53 5.95
CA LYS A 168 -12.95 -3.77 7.12
C LYS A 168 -11.53 -4.06 6.65
N THR A 169 -10.58 -3.22 7.05
CA THR A 169 -9.22 -3.26 6.52
C THR A 169 -8.33 -4.27 7.26
N LEU A 170 -7.52 -5.02 6.51
CA LEU A 170 -6.44 -5.85 7.04
C LEU A 170 -5.11 -5.45 6.38
N LYS A 171 -4.19 -4.88 7.17
CA LYS A 171 -2.88 -4.43 6.69
C LYS A 171 -1.94 -5.60 6.41
N ILE A 172 -1.26 -5.54 5.28
CA ILE A 172 -0.22 -6.48 4.87
C ILE A 172 1.10 -6.05 5.52
N PRO A 173 1.70 -6.86 6.42
CA PRO A 173 3.01 -6.59 6.97
C PRO A 173 4.10 -6.80 5.91
N PRO A 174 5.33 -6.33 6.13
CA PRO A 174 6.45 -6.63 5.23
C PRO A 174 6.66 -8.15 5.13
N VAL A 175 6.33 -8.72 3.98
CA VAL A 175 6.51 -10.15 3.66
C VAL A 175 7.18 -10.32 2.30
N SER A 176 7.72 -11.51 2.03
CA SER A 176 8.27 -11.82 0.70
C SER A 176 7.17 -11.72 -0.37
N PRO A 177 7.48 -11.26 -1.58
CA PRO A 177 6.52 -11.31 -2.67
C PRO A 177 6.10 -12.75 -2.96
N SER A 178 4.98 -12.89 -3.67
CA SER A 178 4.52 -14.19 -4.16
C SER A 178 5.57 -14.81 -5.07
N ILE A 179 5.70 -16.14 -5.00
CA ILE A 179 6.56 -16.93 -5.90
C ILE A 179 5.65 -17.95 -6.56
N LEU A 180 5.18 -17.61 -7.76
CA LEU A 180 4.22 -18.41 -8.53
C LEU A 180 4.94 -19.26 -9.58
N ASP A 181 5.94 -18.66 -10.24
CA ASP A 181 6.67 -19.25 -11.36
C ASP A 181 8.00 -19.86 -10.90
N CYS A 182 7.91 -20.92 -10.10
CA CYS A 182 9.06 -21.72 -9.72
C CYS A 182 8.66 -23.21 -9.59
N CYS A 183 9.56 -24.08 -10.03
CA CYS A 183 9.33 -25.53 -10.07
C CYS A 183 9.61 -26.24 -8.74
N ILE A 184 10.39 -25.63 -7.84
CA ILE A 184 10.86 -26.26 -6.60
C ILE A 184 10.22 -25.61 -5.37
N ILE A 185 10.03 -24.29 -5.35
CA ILE A 185 9.47 -23.56 -4.20
C ILE A 185 8.40 -22.59 -4.68
N ARG A 186 7.19 -22.69 -4.11
CA ARG A 186 6.11 -21.73 -4.34
C ARG A 186 5.74 -21.04 -3.04
N VAL A 187 5.44 -19.75 -3.13
CA VAL A 187 5.00 -18.92 -2.02
C VAL A 187 3.70 -18.25 -2.41
N GLU A 188 2.61 -18.77 -1.87
CA GLU A 188 1.25 -18.36 -2.20
C GLU A 188 0.58 -17.73 -0.98
N TYR A 189 -0.31 -16.76 -1.21
CA TYR A 189 -1.05 -16.11 -0.15
C TYR A 189 -2.55 -16.33 -0.30
N SER A 190 -3.24 -16.42 0.82
CA SER A 190 -4.70 -16.44 0.85
C SER A 190 -5.22 -15.55 1.97
N LEU A 191 -6.29 -14.82 1.66
CA LEU A 191 -7.12 -14.16 2.66
C LEU A 191 -8.20 -15.14 3.10
N ALA A 192 -8.16 -15.51 4.37
CA ALA A 192 -9.18 -16.34 4.99
C ALA A 192 -10.13 -15.48 5.82
N VAL A 193 -11.43 -15.57 5.56
CA VAL A 193 -12.46 -15.08 6.48
C VAL A 193 -13.08 -16.30 7.15
N TYR A 194 -13.09 -16.33 8.48
CA TYR A 194 -13.55 -17.48 9.23
C TYR A 194 -14.26 -17.10 10.51
N ILE A 195 -15.21 -17.93 10.91
CA ILE A 195 -16.03 -17.75 12.09
C ILE A 195 -15.66 -18.80 13.12
N HIS A 196 -15.24 -18.33 14.29
CA HIS A 196 -15.08 -19.16 15.45
C HIS A 196 -16.45 -19.43 16.08
N ILE A 197 -16.83 -20.71 16.14
CA ILE A 197 -18.10 -21.18 16.67
C ILE A 197 -17.77 -22.06 17.89
N PRO A 198 -18.07 -21.62 19.12
CA PRO A 198 -17.77 -22.39 20.32
C PRO A 198 -18.38 -23.80 20.23
N GLY A 199 -17.60 -24.87 20.46
CA GLY A 199 -18.09 -26.25 20.40
C GLY A 199 -18.45 -26.78 18.99
N ALA A 200 -18.01 -26.14 17.90
CA ALA A 200 -18.11 -26.66 16.54
C ALA A 200 -16.85 -26.35 15.73
N LYS A 201 -16.64 -27.07 14.62
CA LYS A 201 -15.58 -26.72 13.67
C LYS A 201 -15.85 -25.30 13.12
N LYS A 202 -14.81 -24.49 12.94
CA LYS A 202 -14.92 -23.17 12.29
C LYS A 202 -15.55 -23.26 10.89
N LEU A 203 -16.31 -22.24 10.52
CA LEU A 203 -16.70 -21.98 9.12
C LEU A 203 -15.63 -21.08 8.51
N MET A 204 -15.14 -21.39 7.31
CA MET A 204 -13.96 -20.71 6.76
C MET A 204 -13.97 -20.71 5.23
N ILE A 205 -13.87 -19.52 4.65
CA ILE A 205 -13.67 -19.30 3.22
C ILE A 205 -12.28 -18.73 2.97
N GLU A 206 -11.62 -19.18 1.91
CA GLU A 206 -10.32 -18.68 1.49
C GLU A 206 -10.41 -18.08 0.09
N MET A 207 -9.86 -16.88 -0.05
CA MET A 207 -9.74 -16.15 -1.31
C MET A 207 -8.26 -16.02 -1.66
N PRO A 208 -7.84 -16.38 -2.88
CA PRO A 208 -6.44 -16.26 -3.29
C PRO A 208 -6.02 -14.80 -3.38
N VAL A 209 -4.82 -14.50 -2.90
CA VAL A 209 -4.20 -13.18 -2.92
C VAL A 209 -2.78 -13.30 -3.47
N VAL A 210 -2.34 -12.31 -4.26
CA VAL A 210 -0.98 -12.21 -4.78
C VAL A 210 -0.32 -10.98 -4.18
N ILE A 211 0.82 -11.19 -3.53
CA ILE A 211 1.66 -10.11 -3.01
C ILE A 211 2.66 -9.74 -4.10
N GLY A 212 2.49 -8.57 -4.72
CA GLY A 212 3.37 -8.08 -5.76
C GLY A 212 4.36 -7.03 -5.27
N THR A 213 5.20 -6.56 -6.20
CA THR A 213 6.30 -5.62 -5.94
C THR A 213 6.13 -4.28 -6.63
N ILE A 214 5.28 -4.19 -7.66
CA ILE A 214 4.93 -2.95 -8.34
C ILE A 214 3.47 -2.61 -7.98
N PRO A 215 3.22 -1.50 -7.26
CA PRO A 215 1.89 -1.14 -6.79
C PRO A 215 0.97 -0.76 -7.94
N CYS A 216 -0.33 -0.99 -7.75
CA CYS A 216 -1.33 -0.60 -8.73
C CYS A 216 -1.47 0.93 -8.70
N ILE A 217 -1.00 1.63 -9.74
CA ILE A 217 -1.16 3.09 -9.88
C ILE A 217 -2.61 3.36 -10.30
N GLY A 218 -3.53 3.25 -9.34
CA GLY A 218 -4.94 3.55 -9.50
C GLY A 218 -5.41 4.44 -8.36
N PHE A 219 -5.40 5.75 -8.57
CA PHE A 219 -6.16 6.80 -7.86
C PHE A 219 -6.47 6.58 -6.36
N SER A 220 -5.53 6.12 -5.55
CA SER A 220 -5.68 6.09 -4.09
C SER A 220 -4.33 6.21 -3.42
N SER A 221 -3.73 7.40 -3.53
CA SER A 221 -2.91 8.07 -2.50
C SER A 221 -2.34 9.37 -3.08
N ARG A 222 -2.91 10.53 -2.74
CA ARG A 222 -2.26 11.85 -2.95
C ARG A 222 -1.27 12.16 -1.83
N ASN A 223 -0.64 11.14 -1.25
CA ASN A 223 0.13 11.25 -0.01
C ASN A 223 1.37 10.32 -0.05
N SER A 224 2.06 10.25 -1.18
CA SER A 224 3.43 9.76 -1.20
C SER A 224 4.25 10.64 -2.13
N SER A 225 5.08 11.45 -1.51
CA SER A 225 6.16 12.20 -2.11
C SER A 225 7.02 11.32 -3.03
N ILE A 226 7.08 11.72 -4.30
CA ILE A 226 8.26 11.68 -5.20
C ILE A 226 9.42 10.79 -4.75
N THR A 227 9.52 9.59 -5.32
CA THR A 227 10.78 9.04 -5.87
C THR A 227 10.56 7.64 -6.45
N SER A 228 10.52 7.53 -7.78
CA SER A 228 11.24 6.49 -8.54
C SER A 228 10.99 6.74 -10.02
N GLN A 229 11.98 7.37 -10.64
CA GLN A 229 12.13 7.55 -12.07
C GLN A 229 12.42 6.19 -12.72
N PHE A 230 11.58 5.77 -13.67
CA PHE A 230 11.96 4.99 -14.87
C PHE A 230 10.97 5.44 -15.96
N SER A 231 11.34 6.44 -16.76
CA SER A 231 11.93 6.26 -18.08
C SER A 231 10.95 5.69 -19.11
N MET A 232 10.01 6.52 -19.56
CA MET A 232 9.66 6.58 -20.98
C MET A 232 9.70 8.05 -21.41
N ASP A 233 10.49 8.29 -22.45
CA ASP A 233 10.76 9.58 -23.08
C ASP A 233 9.45 10.21 -23.60
N MET A 234 8.97 11.26 -22.91
CA MET A 234 7.90 12.17 -23.37
C MET A 234 8.44 13.59 -23.52
N SER A 235 9.61 13.73 -24.13
CA SER A 235 10.26 15.01 -24.45
C SER A 235 9.41 15.96 -25.33
N TRP A 236 8.38 15.47 -26.02
CA TRP A 236 7.51 16.31 -26.86
C TRP A 236 6.40 17.06 -26.10
N LEU A 237 5.96 16.60 -24.92
CA LEU A 237 4.91 17.31 -24.16
C LEU A 237 5.46 18.48 -23.33
N ALA A 238 6.77 18.52 -23.09
CA ALA A 238 7.42 19.60 -22.35
C ALA A 238 7.56 20.90 -23.16
N LEU A 239 7.49 20.84 -24.49
CA LEU A 239 7.72 21.99 -25.37
C LEU A 239 6.44 22.77 -25.74
N THR A 240 5.27 22.38 -25.25
CA THR A 240 3.98 22.99 -25.61
C THR A 240 3.15 23.48 -24.42
N MET A 241 3.66 23.41 -23.19
CA MET A 241 2.97 23.99 -22.03
C MET A 241 3.53 25.39 -21.72
N PRO A 242 2.68 26.43 -21.62
CA PRO A 242 3.12 27.71 -21.11
C PRO A 242 3.59 27.53 -19.66
N GLU A 243 4.76 28.09 -19.32
CA GLU A 243 5.31 28.10 -17.96
C GLU A 243 4.22 28.54 -16.97
N GLN A 244 3.87 27.63 -16.07
CA GLN A 244 2.94 27.93 -14.99
C GLN A 244 3.65 28.91 -14.04
N PRO A 245 3.06 30.09 -13.72
CA PRO A 245 3.69 31.01 -12.80
C PRO A 245 3.84 30.34 -11.44
N GLU A 246 5.04 30.45 -10.86
CA GLU A 246 5.32 30.01 -9.50
C GLU A 246 4.31 30.66 -8.55
N ALA A 247 3.73 29.86 -7.65
CA ALA A 247 2.74 30.37 -6.72
C ALA A 247 3.37 31.49 -5.87
N PRO A 248 2.68 32.62 -5.66
CA PRO A 248 3.20 33.68 -4.81
C PRO A 248 3.48 33.12 -3.40
N PRO A 249 4.51 33.63 -2.72
CA PRO A 249 4.89 33.17 -1.38
C PRO A 249 3.72 33.30 -0.41
N ASN A 250 3.67 32.41 0.58
CA ASN A 250 2.63 32.41 1.58
C ASN A 250 2.73 33.70 2.41
N TYR A 251 1.61 34.41 2.59
CA TYR A 251 1.58 35.70 3.29
C TYR A 251 2.09 35.61 4.74
N ALA A 252 1.99 34.43 5.36
CA ALA A 252 2.54 34.19 6.70
C ALA A 252 4.07 34.20 6.75
N ASP A 253 4.76 34.01 5.62
CA ASP A 253 6.22 34.01 5.55
C ASP A 253 6.80 35.42 5.39
N VAL A 254 5.96 36.42 5.05
CA VAL A 254 6.37 37.82 4.80
C VAL A 254 5.86 38.79 5.85
N VAL A 255 4.92 38.40 6.71
CA VAL A 255 4.38 39.27 7.78
C VAL A 255 4.73 38.69 9.14
N SER A 256 5.44 39.49 9.95
CA SER A 256 5.77 39.12 11.33
C SER A 256 4.50 38.96 12.18
N GLU A 257 4.51 38.06 13.17
CA GLU A 257 3.36 37.83 14.08
C GLU A 257 2.86 39.13 14.75
N GLU A 258 3.76 40.11 14.90
CA GLU A 258 3.53 41.43 15.50
C GLU A 258 2.75 42.40 14.58
N GLU A 259 2.83 42.23 13.26
CA GLU A 259 2.03 42.98 12.29
C GLU A 259 0.67 42.33 12.02
N PHE A 260 0.60 41.00 12.06
CA PHE A 260 -0.67 40.28 11.96
C PHE A 260 -1.62 40.67 13.11
N SER A 261 -1.08 40.75 14.33
CA SER A 261 -1.82 41.12 15.53
C SER A 261 -2.39 42.55 15.51
N ARG A 262 -1.80 43.45 14.71
CA ARG A 262 -2.26 44.85 14.60
C ARG A 262 -3.44 45.03 13.64
N HIS A 263 -3.68 44.08 12.74
CA HIS A 263 -4.69 44.21 11.67
C HIS A 263 -5.92 43.31 11.86
N VAL A 264 -6.01 42.54 12.95
CA VAL A 264 -7.22 41.76 13.27
C VAL A 264 -8.27 42.70 13.85
N PRO A 265 -9.42 42.93 13.19
CA PRO A 265 -10.51 43.68 13.81
C PRO A 265 -11.10 42.83 14.94
N ALA A 266 -11.28 43.43 16.11
CA ALA A 266 -11.97 42.79 17.22
C ALA A 266 -13.45 42.57 16.86
N TYR A 267 -13.82 41.34 16.51
CA TYR A 267 -15.22 40.98 16.39
C TYR A 267 -15.88 40.98 17.77
N PRO A 268 -17.07 41.60 17.93
CA PRO A 268 -17.81 41.51 19.19
C PRO A 268 -18.28 40.07 19.43
N PRO A 269 -18.50 39.69 20.71
CA PRO A 269 -18.88 38.32 21.07
C PRO A 269 -20.25 37.95 20.46
N PRO A 270 -20.51 36.66 20.20
CA PRO A 270 -21.71 36.24 19.50
C PRO A 270 -22.94 36.53 20.34
N ILE A 271 -23.90 37.23 19.74
CA ILE A 271 -25.26 37.40 20.28
C ILE A 271 -25.96 36.04 20.20
N ASP A 272 -26.69 35.71 21.26
CA ASP A 272 -27.50 34.49 21.40
C ASP A 272 -28.63 34.51 20.35
N CYS A 273 -28.44 33.78 19.25
CA CYS A 273 -29.34 33.79 18.09
C CYS A 273 -30.18 32.51 18.02
N GLU A 274 -30.96 32.18 19.06
CA GLU A 274 -31.93 31.07 18.99
C GLU A 274 -33.34 31.49 18.56
N GLU A 275 -33.66 32.79 18.38
CA GLU A 275 -35.06 33.22 18.15
C GLU A 275 -35.41 33.82 16.77
N GLN A 276 -34.52 33.81 15.76
CA GLN A 276 -34.83 34.52 14.49
C GLN A 276 -34.52 33.82 13.15
N LEU A 277 -34.17 32.54 13.09
CA LEU A 277 -33.85 31.88 11.81
C LEU A 277 -34.52 30.49 11.67
N CYS A 278 -35.50 30.37 10.77
CA CYS A 278 -36.22 29.11 10.49
C CYS A 278 -35.45 28.09 9.62
N CYS A 279 -34.13 28.20 9.43
CA CYS A 279 -33.34 27.23 8.65
C CYS A 279 -31.92 27.06 9.21
N PRO A 280 -31.32 25.85 9.16
CA PRO A 280 -29.95 25.61 9.63
C PRO A 280 -28.89 26.37 8.81
N VAL A 281 -27.86 26.89 9.49
CA VAL A 281 -26.74 27.70 8.95
C VAL A 281 -26.08 27.12 7.69
N PHE A 282 -26.12 25.81 7.51
CA PHE A 282 -25.56 25.12 6.33
C PHE A 282 -26.25 25.47 5.01
N ALA A 283 -27.53 25.87 5.03
CA ALA A 283 -28.24 26.26 3.81
C ALA A 283 -27.72 27.61 3.25
N TYR A 284 -27.31 28.54 4.12
CA TYR A 284 -26.86 29.87 3.72
C TYR A 284 -25.50 29.85 3.01
N ILE A 285 -24.62 28.92 3.39
CA ILE A 285 -23.27 28.79 2.81
C ILE A 285 -23.31 28.25 1.37
N GLN A 286 -24.38 27.56 0.97
CA GLN A 286 -24.52 27.04 -0.39
C GLN A 286 -24.90 28.10 -1.43
N GLU A 287 -25.63 29.16 -1.04
CA GLU A 287 -26.08 30.20 -1.98
C GLU A 287 -24.94 31.07 -2.52
N PHE A 288 -23.87 31.28 -1.75
CA PHE A 288 -22.71 32.09 -2.19
C PHE A 288 -21.73 31.34 -3.09
N ARG A 289 -21.83 30.01 -3.21
CA ARG A 289 -20.93 29.23 -4.08
C ARG A 289 -21.18 29.45 -5.58
N PHE A 290 -22.34 30.01 -5.94
CA PHE A 290 -22.75 30.19 -7.34
C PHE A 290 -22.87 31.66 -7.77
N GLN A 291 -22.52 32.62 -6.90
CA GLN A 291 -22.51 34.03 -7.25
C GLN A 291 -21.11 34.41 -7.78
N PRO A 292 -21.01 35.14 -8.91
CA PRO A 292 -19.74 35.69 -9.35
C PRO A 292 -19.22 36.67 -8.29
N PRO A 293 -17.90 36.76 -8.08
CA PRO A 293 -17.33 37.71 -7.14
C PRO A 293 -17.73 39.14 -7.52
N PRO A 294 -17.91 40.04 -6.55
CA PRO A 294 -18.25 41.43 -6.83
C PRO A 294 -17.18 42.07 -7.71
N LEU A 295 -17.62 42.97 -8.59
CA LEU A 295 -16.72 43.70 -9.50
C LEU A 295 -15.71 44.52 -8.69
N TYR A 296 -14.44 44.33 -9.02
CA TYR A 296 -13.33 45.04 -8.39
C TYR A 296 -13.40 46.53 -8.78
N SER A 297 -13.42 47.42 -7.77
CA SER A 297 -13.22 48.86 -7.98
C SER A 297 -11.74 49.16 -7.73
N GLU A 298 -11.06 49.77 -8.70
CA GLU A 298 -9.65 50.14 -8.58
C GLU A 298 -9.40 51.31 -7.61
N ILE A 299 -10.47 51.98 -7.17
CA ILE A 299 -10.37 53.07 -6.20
C ILE A 299 -10.60 52.51 -4.80
N ASP A 300 -9.54 52.54 -3.99
CA ASP A 300 -9.57 52.25 -2.57
C ASP A 300 -10.46 53.30 -1.86
N PRO A 301 -11.55 52.92 -1.18
CA PRO A 301 -12.40 53.87 -0.48
C PRO A 301 -11.72 54.54 0.73
N HIS A 302 -10.52 54.13 1.14
CA HIS A 302 -9.78 54.73 2.26
C HIS A 302 -8.30 54.97 1.94
N PRO A 303 -7.97 55.92 1.03
CA PRO A 303 -6.58 56.20 0.71
C PRO A 303 -5.85 56.82 1.92
N THR A 304 -4.63 56.36 2.16
CA THR A 304 -3.71 56.91 3.16
C THR A 304 -2.78 57.93 2.49
N ASP A 305 -2.59 59.10 3.12
CA ASP A 305 -1.68 60.15 2.61
C ASP A 305 -0.22 59.67 2.67
N VAL A 306 0.46 59.66 1.52
CA VAL A 306 1.87 59.26 1.41
C VAL A 306 2.72 60.49 1.09
N GLU A 307 3.66 60.84 1.96
CA GLU A 307 4.77 61.76 1.64
C GLU A 307 5.75 61.09 0.67
N GLU A 308 6.05 61.78 -0.43
CA GLU A 308 6.97 61.35 -1.48
C GLU A 308 8.40 61.10 -0.98
N VAL A 309 8.97 59.93 -1.27
CA VAL A 309 10.42 59.71 -1.21
C VAL A 309 10.93 59.27 -2.58
N GLN A 310 11.87 60.05 -3.09
CA GLN A 310 12.54 60.00 -4.40
C GLN A 310 13.20 58.64 -4.75
N PRO A 311 13.27 58.30 -6.05
CA PRO A 311 13.92 57.07 -6.52
C PRO A 311 15.45 57.18 -6.58
N VAL A 312 16.15 56.17 -6.08
CA VAL A 312 17.59 55.98 -6.29
C VAL A 312 17.81 54.97 -7.41
N SER A 313 18.41 55.43 -8.51
CA SER A 313 18.77 54.60 -9.67
C SER A 313 20.07 53.82 -9.42
N PHE A 314 20.10 52.55 -9.83
CA PHE A 314 21.35 51.83 -10.11
C PHE A 314 21.38 51.48 -11.60
N MET A 315 22.42 51.96 -12.28
CA MET A 315 22.76 51.64 -13.67
C MET A 315 23.34 50.23 -13.74
N LEU A 316 22.98 49.50 -14.81
CA LEU A 316 23.61 48.26 -15.26
C LEU A 316 25.06 48.47 -15.71
#